data_AF-A0AAP8XE39-F1
#
_entry.id   AF-A0AAP8XE39-F1
#
_cell.length_a   1.000
_cell.length_b   1.000
_cell.length_c   1.000
_cell.angle_alpha   90.00
_cell.angle_beta   90.00
_cell.angle_gamma   90.00
#
_symmetry.space_group_name_H-M   'P 1'
#
loop_
_entity.id
_entity.type
_entity.pdbx_description
1 polymer ?
#
loop_
_entity_poly.entity_id
_entity_poly.type
_entity_poly.pdbx_seq_one_letter_code
_entity_poly.pdbx_strand_id
1 'polypeptide(L)'
;MDKLRESITGVGHNIYSFYKRVKDKIIKEKDPKVIIICVIALALIIVFLYGNVSSKKRDVIEQLSNSLSKGNERALMNLIEDGNKNSGITKEELIPYIDFFKADKSRINKLVSSLENGDEIYSTKLESKKSFWGEKWYVVIQKKKLIVASNFPEASVYLNGNFIGTTNTSRTLEIPNLIPGVYDLKIEKKAYNSNLVEEKNIVFMDNNKIDIPLNGTLVTVKSSFDDSNVYINGEDSGIKVKDFKDVGPFPKDGSTYLTIKCNTPWGEIDSQKFYIEDHPEINIELDLKDTIIKEDVEKVVKEFYSSVFQALNSEDKNDIRNAKDEVKDNIYNTLSQKYFLLKNDYDISDLKIKMENSSIERNHGVYEASIVVNVSYKIKKKILGIDVKSESMEKNFFTNMKYENGKWIVYNVQDFSLPGLEEE
;
A
#
# COMPACT_ATOMS: atom_id res chain seq x y z
N MET A 1 64.67 -25.45 30.51
CA MET A 1 64.91 -24.15 31.18
C MET A 1 66.32 -23.61 30.92
N ASP A 2 67.31 -24.43 30.56
CA ASP A 2 68.70 -23.97 30.39
C ASP A 2 68.96 -23.10 29.15
N LYS A 3 68.27 -23.33 28.02
CA LYS A 3 68.42 -22.49 26.81
C LYS A 3 67.88 -21.05 26.95
N LEU A 4 66.92 -20.83 27.85
CA LEU A 4 66.39 -19.49 28.17
C LEU A 4 67.31 -18.76 29.15
N ARG A 5 68.00 -19.51 30.02
CA ARG A 5 68.96 -18.97 30.98
C ARG A 5 70.28 -18.56 30.30
N GLU A 6 70.73 -19.30 29.29
CA GLU A 6 71.88 -18.93 28.43
C GLU A 6 71.61 -17.71 27.54
N SER A 7 70.40 -17.52 27.02
CA SER A 7 70.10 -16.34 26.19
C SER A 7 70.00 -15.05 27.01
N ILE A 8 69.46 -15.12 28.23
CA ILE A 8 69.35 -13.99 29.15
C ILE A 8 70.73 -13.59 29.71
N THR A 9 71.61 -14.55 30.01
CA THR A 9 73.00 -14.24 30.42
C THR A 9 73.84 -13.71 29.26
N GLY A 10 73.64 -14.20 28.03
CA GLY A 10 74.30 -13.67 26.83
C GLY A 10 73.89 -12.24 26.48
N VAL A 11 72.61 -11.90 26.57
CA VAL A 11 72.10 -10.54 26.33
C VAL A 11 72.55 -9.59 27.44
N GLY A 12 72.51 -10.00 28.71
CA GLY A 12 73.01 -9.21 29.83
C GLY A 12 74.52 -8.93 29.74
N HIS A 13 75.32 -9.91 29.29
CA HIS A 13 76.77 -9.73 29.09
C HIS A 13 77.10 -8.82 27.90
N ASN A 14 76.30 -8.88 26.83
CA ASN A 14 76.43 -7.99 25.66
C ASN A 14 76.03 -6.54 25.98
N ILE A 15 74.98 -6.33 26.80
CA ILE A 15 74.56 -5.00 27.24
C ILE A 15 75.58 -4.41 28.22
N TYR A 16 76.09 -5.19 29.17
CA TYR A 16 77.09 -4.73 30.13
C TYR A 16 78.43 -4.40 29.46
N SER A 17 78.87 -5.21 28.50
CA SER A 17 80.10 -4.95 27.74
C SER A 17 79.97 -3.77 26.76
N PHE A 18 78.77 -3.54 26.20
CA PHE A 18 78.46 -2.35 25.42
C PHE A 18 78.43 -1.09 26.30
N TYR A 19 77.73 -1.13 27.43
CA TYR A 19 77.72 -0.03 28.41
C TYR A 19 79.12 0.32 28.89
N LYS A 20 79.95 -0.68 29.20
CA LYS A 20 81.34 -0.48 29.63
C LYS A 20 82.19 0.15 28.51
N ARG A 21 82.07 -0.32 27.26
CA ARG A 21 82.76 0.29 26.10
C ARG A 21 82.33 1.73 25.85
N VAL A 22 81.04 2.02 25.93
CA VAL A 22 80.51 3.38 25.74
C VAL A 22 80.94 4.29 26.88
N LYS A 23 80.85 3.83 28.13
CA LYS A 23 81.31 4.55 29.32
C LYS A 23 82.81 4.85 29.26
N ASP A 24 83.63 3.87 28.91
CA ASP A 24 85.09 4.03 28.81
C ASP A 24 85.47 4.99 27.67
N LYS A 25 84.74 4.98 26.54
CA LYS A 25 84.99 5.91 25.42
C LYS A 25 84.55 7.34 25.73
N ILE A 26 83.42 7.53 26.40
CA ILE A 26 82.91 8.85 26.82
C ILE A 26 83.80 9.49 27.88
N ILE A 27 84.29 8.70 28.87
CA ILE A 27 85.12 9.20 29.96
C ILE A 27 86.55 9.50 29.51
N LYS A 28 87.09 8.75 28.55
CA LYS A 28 88.51 8.83 28.17
C LYS A 28 88.81 9.76 27.00
N GLU A 29 87.88 9.96 26.05
CA GLU A 29 88.14 10.78 24.85
C GLU A 29 87.43 12.13 24.83
N LYS A 30 86.40 12.38 25.67
CA LYS A 30 85.57 13.61 25.65
C LYS A 30 85.21 14.08 24.22
N ASP A 31 85.05 13.15 23.28
CA ASP A 31 84.77 13.50 21.88
C ASP A 31 83.35 14.09 21.80
N PRO A 32 83.22 15.38 21.44
CA PRO A 32 81.92 16.06 21.40
C PRO A 32 80.93 15.35 20.45
N LYS A 33 81.41 14.61 19.44
CA LYS A 33 80.54 13.88 18.50
C LYS A 33 79.78 12.73 19.16
N VAL A 34 80.40 12.01 20.08
CA VAL A 34 79.75 10.89 20.81
C VAL A 34 78.72 11.41 21.80
N ILE A 35 79.02 12.53 22.47
CA ILE A 35 78.10 13.18 23.40
C ILE A 35 76.87 13.71 22.64
N ILE A 36 77.06 14.34 21.48
CA ILE A 36 75.96 14.84 20.63
C ILE A 36 75.04 13.69 20.19
N ILE A 37 75.58 12.55 19.76
CA ILE A 37 74.77 11.38 19.36
C ILE A 37 73.94 10.85 20.52
N CYS A 38 74.51 10.76 21.74
CA CYS A 38 73.78 10.34 22.92
C CYS A 38 72.68 11.33 23.31
N VAL A 39 72.92 12.64 23.20
CA VAL A 39 71.92 13.68 23.48
C VAL A 39 70.79 13.65 22.44
N ILE A 40 71.09 13.46 21.15
CA ILE A 40 70.08 13.31 20.10
C ILE A 40 69.26 12.04 20.31
N ALA A 41 69.89 10.91 20.65
CA ALA A 41 69.17 9.68 20.98
C ALA A 41 68.26 9.85 22.20
N LEU A 42 68.73 10.53 23.25
CA LEU A 42 67.93 10.83 24.45
C LEU A 42 66.78 11.79 24.12
N ALA A 43 67.02 12.81 23.29
CA ALA A 43 66.00 13.74 22.82
C ALA A 43 64.96 13.04 21.93
N LEU A 44 65.37 12.10 21.06
CA LEU A 44 64.46 11.27 20.27
C LEU A 44 63.66 10.32 21.16
N ILE A 45 64.25 9.77 22.22
CA ILE A 45 63.53 8.97 23.22
C ILE A 45 62.55 9.86 23.98
N ILE A 46 62.93 11.05 24.41
CA ILE A 46 62.04 12.00 25.10
C ILE A 46 60.91 12.44 24.16
N VAL A 47 61.18 12.76 22.90
CA VAL A 47 60.15 13.09 21.88
C VAL A 47 59.27 11.88 21.59
N PHE A 48 59.81 10.67 21.56
CA PHE A 48 59.05 9.42 21.39
C PHE A 48 58.16 9.11 22.61
N LEU A 49 58.62 9.45 23.82
CA LEU A 49 57.87 9.35 25.06
C LEU A 49 56.78 10.43 25.17
N TYR A 50 57.09 11.68 24.79
CA TYR A 50 56.13 12.79 24.78
C TYR A 50 55.14 12.73 23.60
N GLY A 51 55.51 12.10 22.48
CA GLY A 51 54.57 11.84 21.36
C GLY A 51 53.50 10.81 21.70
N ASN A 52 53.70 10.03 22.77
CA ASN A 52 52.75 9.07 23.33
C ASN A 52 52.20 9.57 24.68
N VAL A 53 51.68 10.81 24.74
CA VAL A 53 50.90 11.24 25.92
C VAL A 53 49.70 10.32 26.06
N SER A 54 49.71 9.49 27.11
CA SER A 54 48.56 8.70 27.55
C SER A 54 47.36 9.65 27.72
N SER A 55 46.34 9.48 26.89
CA SER A 55 45.11 10.28 26.95
C SER A 55 44.43 10.01 28.29
N LYS A 56 44.46 10.98 29.20
CA LYS A 56 43.72 10.88 30.46
C LYS A 56 42.23 10.93 30.17
N LYS A 57 41.41 10.25 30.98
CA LYS A 57 39.93 10.21 30.86
C LYS A 57 39.33 11.59 30.59
N ARG A 58 39.78 12.61 31.34
CA ARG A 58 39.33 14.01 31.22
C ARG A 58 39.64 14.62 29.85
N ASP A 59 40.84 14.38 29.33
CA ASP A 59 41.28 14.94 28.04
C ASP A 59 40.45 14.37 26.88
N VAL A 60 40.09 13.07 26.96
CA VAL A 60 39.21 12.42 25.97
C VAL A 60 37.80 12.99 26.00
N ILE A 61 37.24 13.22 27.20
CA ILE A 61 35.92 13.83 27.38
C ILE A 61 35.89 15.27 26.84
N GLU A 62 36.92 16.06 27.13
CA GLU A 62 37.02 17.44 26.63
C GLU A 62 37.14 17.48 25.10
N GLN A 63 37.97 16.61 24.52
CA GLN A 63 38.08 16.51 23.07
C GLN A 63 36.79 16.03 22.41
N LEU A 64 36.06 15.10 23.04
CA LEU A 64 34.76 14.63 22.56
C LEU A 64 33.74 15.77 22.53
N SER A 65 33.59 16.48 23.65
CA SER A 65 32.70 17.65 23.76
C SER A 65 33.02 18.71 22.70
N ASN A 66 34.30 19.05 22.56
CA ASN A 66 34.76 20.01 21.57
C ASN A 66 34.50 19.54 20.13
N SER A 67 34.69 18.25 19.84
CA SER A 67 34.47 17.68 18.50
C SER A 67 32.99 17.70 18.13
N LEU A 68 32.11 17.30 19.05
CA LEU A 68 30.66 17.35 18.85
C LEU A 68 30.16 18.80 18.71
N SER A 69 30.61 19.71 19.58
CA SER A 69 30.18 21.12 19.54
C SER A 69 30.62 21.84 18.27
N LYS A 70 31.78 21.48 17.70
CA LYS A 70 32.30 22.07 16.46
C LYS A 70 31.89 21.29 15.21
N GLY A 71 31.19 20.17 15.36
CA GLY A 71 30.85 19.27 14.26
C GLY A 71 32.07 18.70 13.53
N ASN A 72 33.17 18.47 14.24
CA ASN A 72 34.43 18.02 13.65
C ASN A 72 34.50 16.49 13.60
N GLU A 73 33.99 15.91 12.52
CA GLU A 73 34.00 14.47 12.24
C GLU A 73 35.40 13.85 12.34
N ARG A 74 36.42 14.55 11.85
CA ARG A 74 37.80 14.06 11.83
C ARG A 74 38.36 13.94 13.24
N ALA A 75 38.08 14.93 14.09
CA ALA A 75 38.49 14.90 15.49
C ALA A 75 37.71 13.85 16.27
N LEU A 76 36.39 13.70 16.03
CA LEU A 76 35.58 12.67 16.66
C LEU A 76 36.06 11.26 16.31
N MET A 77 36.35 11.02 15.02
CA MET A 77 36.87 9.72 14.54
C MET A 77 38.17 9.33 15.24
N ASN A 78 39.04 10.29 15.56
CA ASN A 78 40.31 10.04 16.25
C ASN A 78 40.14 9.64 17.73
N LEU A 79 38.97 9.89 18.33
CA LEU A 79 38.68 9.58 19.74
C LEU A 79 38.05 8.20 19.94
N ILE A 80 37.40 7.67 18.90
CA ILE A 80 36.88 6.31 18.90
C ILE A 80 38.07 5.34 18.89
N GLU A 81 37.96 4.13 19.44
CA GLU A 81 39.07 3.14 19.59
C GLU A 81 39.82 2.79 18.27
N ASP A 82 39.51 3.46 17.16
CA ASP A 82 40.07 3.14 15.86
C ASP A 82 40.31 4.32 14.93
N GLY A 83 41.11 5.27 15.39
CA GLY A 83 41.93 6.08 14.49
C GLY A 83 42.89 5.27 13.58
N ASN A 84 42.91 3.92 13.62
CA ASN A 84 43.74 3.04 12.79
C ASN A 84 43.20 1.58 12.65
N LYS A 85 42.18 1.38 11.77
CA LYS A 85 41.85 0.15 10.98
C LYS A 85 40.84 -0.92 11.45
N ASN A 86 40.37 -1.04 12.70
CA ASN A 86 39.55 -2.20 13.14
C ASN A 86 38.09 -1.96 13.61
N SER A 87 37.56 -0.73 13.72
CA SER A 87 36.18 -0.47 14.20
C SER A 87 35.15 -0.50 13.08
N GLY A 88 35.60 -0.44 11.83
CA GLY A 88 34.72 -0.35 10.66
C GLY A 88 33.80 0.87 10.67
N ILE A 89 34.15 1.95 11.42
CA ILE A 89 33.43 3.24 11.38
C ILE A 89 34.10 4.18 10.38
N THR A 90 33.33 4.83 9.51
CA THR A 90 33.85 5.90 8.63
C THR A 90 33.47 7.27 9.15
N LYS A 91 34.09 8.34 8.60
CA LYS A 91 33.76 9.72 9.01
C LYS A 91 32.32 10.07 8.64
N GLU A 92 31.89 9.61 7.48
CA GLU A 92 30.55 9.83 6.94
C GLU A 92 29.49 9.18 7.84
N GLU A 93 29.78 8.02 8.43
CA GLU A 93 28.89 7.36 9.39
C GLU A 93 28.71 8.15 10.70
N LEU A 94 29.62 9.07 11.03
CA LEU A 94 29.53 9.91 12.23
C LEU A 94 28.70 11.18 12.04
N ILE A 95 28.41 11.58 10.79
CA ILE A 95 27.62 12.77 10.48
C ILE A 95 26.24 12.73 11.18
N PRO A 96 25.44 11.65 11.05
CA PRO A 96 24.16 11.50 11.76
C PRO A 96 24.27 11.69 13.28
N TYR A 97 25.30 11.12 13.88
CA TYR A 97 25.52 11.20 15.32
C TYR A 97 25.89 12.63 15.75
N ILE A 98 26.73 13.31 14.98
CA ILE A 98 27.09 14.70 15.22
C ILE A 98 25.86 15.61 15.08
N ASP A 99 25.04 15.40 14.05
CA ASP A 99 23.86 16.21 13.79
C ASP A 99 22.81 16.08 14.91
N PHE A 100 22.72 14.93 15.56
CA PHE A 100 21.92 14.76 16.78
C PHE A 100 22.35 15.70 17.91
N PHE A 101 23.65 15.94 18.12
CA PHE A 101 24.12 16.89 19.13
C PHE A 101 24.08 18.34 18.65
N LYS A 102 24.22 18.59 17.35
CA LYS A 102 24.05 19.95 16.79
C LYS A 102 22.62 20.45 16.97
N ALA A 103 21.63 19.56 16.81
CA ALA A 103 20.21 19.91 16.97
C ALA A 103 19.87 20.39 18.39
N ASP A 104 20.61 19.93 19.41
CA ASP A 104 20.45 20.39 20.80
C ASP A 104 21.74 20.19 21.58
N LYS A 105 22.49 21.30 21.73
CA LYS A 105 23.79 21.33 22.41
C LYS A 105 23.72 20.94 23.89
N SER A 106 22.55 21.02 24.54
CA SER A 106 22.42 20.60 25.94
C SER A 106 22.69 19.11 26.14
N ARG A 107 22.51 18.31 25.07
CA ARG A 107 22.82 16.87 25.04
C ARG A 107 24.30 16.60 25.24
N ILE A 108 25.18 17.51 24.78
CA ILE A 108 26.63 17.39 24.97
C ILE A 108 26.97 17.45 26.46
N ASN A 109 26.37 18.40 27.20
CA ASN A 109 26.60 18.52 28.65
C ASN A 109 26.13 17.27 29.39
N LYS A 110 24.95 16.73 29.03
CA LYS A 110 24.44 15.48 29.60
C LYS A 110 25.35 14.29 29.31
N LEU A 111 25.83 14.17 28.07
CA LEU A 111 26.80 13.15 27.67
C LEU A 111 28.08 13.26 28.52
N VAL A 112 28.66 14.45 28.62
CA VAL A 112 29.88 14.70 29.40
C VAL A 112 29.70 14.26 30.86
N SER A 113 28.65 14.73 31.54
CA SER A 113 28.40 14.37 32.94
C SER A 113 28.19 12.87 33.14
N SER A 114 27.49 12.19 32.22
CA SER A 114 27.30 10.73 32.23
C SER A 114 28.64 10.00 32.12
N LEU A 115 29.47 10.39 31.15
CA LEU A 115 30.77 9.75 30.91
C LEU A 115 31.78 10.00 32.05
N GLU A 116 31.72 11.16 32.70
CA GLU A 116 32.51 11.46 33.91
C GLU A 116 32.18 10.48 35.05
N ASN A 117 30.89 10.20 35.24
CA ASN A 117 30.39 9.22 36.21
C ASN A 117 30.63 7.75 35.80
N GLY A 118 30.99 7.51 34.53
CA GLY A 118 31.24 6.17 34.00
C GLY A 118 29.99 5.50 33.42
N ASP A 119 28.90 6.25 33.26
CA ASP A 119 27.63 5.78 32.72
C ASP A 119 27.59 5.86 31.19
N GLU A 120 26.87 4.94 30.56
CA GLU A 120 26.58 4.96 29.13
C GLU A 120 25.30 5.76 28.83
N ILE A 121 25.37 6.65 27.84
CA ILE A 121 24.21 7.38 27.34
C ILE A 121 24.37 7.67 25.85
N TYR A 122 23.26 7.78 25.11
CA TYR A 122 23.26 8.00 23.66
C TYR A 122 24.12 6.96 22.91
N SER A 123 24.10 5.72 23.42
CA SER A 123 24.90 4.60 22.91
C SER A 123 26.39 4.87 22.93
N THR A 124 26.84 5.74 23.84
CA THR A 124 28.23 6.14 23.96
C THR A 124 28.73 5.88 25.36
N LYS A 125 29.88 5.24 25.45
CA LYS A 125 30.61 4.98 26.69
C LYS A 125 32.08 5.28 26.51
N LEU A 126 32.79 5.37 27.64
CA LEU A 126 34.23 5.40 27.67
C LEU A 126 34.76 4.03 28.07
N GLU A 127 35.79 3.58 27.36
CA GLU A 127 36.55 2.40 27.74
C GLU A 127 38.03 2.73 27.79
N SER A 128 38.78 1.82 28.38
CA SER A 128 40.20 1.97 28.58
C SER A 128 40.95 0.68 28.30
N LYS A 129 42.14 0.83 27.71
CA LYS A 129 43.04 -0.28 27.41
C LYS A 129 44.36 -0.07 28.11
N LYS A 130 44.83 -1.10 28.83
CA LYS A 130 46.16 -1.10 29.42
C LYS A 130 47.21 -1.15 28.32
N SER A 131 48.13 -0.21 28.35
CA SER A 131 49.30 -0.11 27.47
C SER A 131 50.57 -0.10 28.32
N PHE A 132 51.72 -0.29 27.67
CA PHE A 132 53.04 -0.28 28.32
C PHE A 132 53.33 1.05 29.04
N TRP A 133 52.70 2.16 28.60
CA TRP A 133 52.88 3.51 29.13
C TRP A 133 51.73 4.00 30.02
N GLY A 134 50.83 3.11 30.44
CA GLY A 134 49.67 3.45 31.26
C GLY A 134 48.35 3.09 30.59
N GLU A 135 47.27 3.68 31.09
CA GLU A 135 45.92 3.45 30.59
C GLU A 135 45.59 4.44 29.47
N LYS A 136 45.09 3.93 28.34
CA LYS A 136 44.62 4.77 27.23
C LYS A 136 43.10 4.72 27.18
N TRP A 137 42.47 5.87 27.36
CA TRP A 137 41.02 6.03 27.25
C TRP A 137 40.59 6.33 25.81
N TYR A 138 39.40 5.88 25.45
CA TYR A 138 38.78 6.09 24.13
C TYR A 138 37.26 6.06 24.23
N VAL A 139 36.62 6.56 23.18
CA VAL A 139 35.15 6.59 23.04
C VAL A 139 34.68 5.33 22.32
N VAL A 140 33.62 4.72 22.81
CA VAL A 140 32.92 3.63 22.11
C VAL A 140 31.53 4.12 21.78
N ILE A 141 31.20 4.14 20.49
CA ILE A 141 29.84 4.38 20.00
C ILE A 141 29.27 3.03 19.58
N GLN A 142 28.23 2.59 20.27
CA GLN A 142 27.58 1.31 20.01
C GLN A 142 26.64 1.43 18.82
N LYS A 143 26.94 0.66 17.77
CA LYS A 143 26.05 0.49 16.62
C LYS A 143 24.81 -0.31 17.05
N LYS A 144 23.64 0.07 16.56
CA LYS A 144 22.35 -0.56 16.85
C LYS A 144 21.68 -1.04 15.57
N LYS A 145 20.66 -1.89 15.73
CA LYS A 145 19.81 -2.34 14.63
C LYS A 145 18.62 -1.39 14.47
N LEU A 146 18.38 -0.90 13.26
CA LEU A 146 17.16 -0.18 12.89
C LEU A 146 16.25 -1.11 12.07
N ILE A 147 14.97 -1.10 12.36
CA ILE A 147 13.92 -1.84 11.65
C ILE A 147 13.00 -0.80 11.02
N VAL A 148 12.97 -0.78 9.69
CA VAL A 148 12.07 0.08 8.92
C VAL A 148 10.88 -0.77 8.48
N ALA A 149 9.67 -0.33 8.80
CA ALA A 149 8.41 -0.99 8.43
C ALA A 149 7.63 -0.13 7.41
N SER A 150 6.98 -0.82 6.48
CA SER A 150 6.07 -0.23 5.49
C SER A 150 4.74 -0.99 5.48
N ASN A 151 3.70 -0.39 4.91
CA ASN A 151 2.44 -1.07 4.63
C ASN A 151 2.51 -2.00 3.39
N PHE A 152 3.60 -1.96 2.60
CA PHE A 152 3.81 -2.82 1.44
C PHE A 152 5.10 -3.66 1.55
N PRO A 153 5.11 -4.90 1.04
CA PRO A 153 6.35 -5.65 0.84
C PRO A 153 7.13 -5.10 -0.37
N GLU A 154 8.42 -5.41 -0.41
CA GLU A 154 9.35 -4.98 -1.48
C GLU A 154 9.35 -3.45 -1.74
N ALA A 155 9.15 -2.65 -0.70
CA ALA A 155 9.37 -1.21 -0.76
C ALA A 155 10.87 -0.93 -0.61
N SER A 156 11.42 -0.11 -1.51
CA SER A 156 12.82 0.32 -1.52
C SER A 156 13.06 1.33 -0.41
N VAL A 157 14.12 1.11 0.37
CA VAL A 157 14.49 1.95 1.51
C VAL A 157 15.82 2.62 1.23
N TYR A 158 15.86 3.93 1.42
CA TYR A 158 17.04 4.76 1.27
C TYR A 158 17.32 5.50 2.58
N LEU A 159 18.59 5.60 2.95
CA LEU A 159 19.05 6.32 4.12
C LEU A 159 20.10 7.34 3.71
N ASN A 160 19.85 8.63 3.97
CA ASN A 160 20.65 9.76 3.50
C ASN A 160 20.92 9.70 1.99
N GLY A 161 19.88 9.36 1.22
CA GLY A 161 19.94 9.21 -0.24
C GLY A 161 20.55 7.91 -0.76
N ASN A 162 21.17 7.08 0.09
CA ASN A 162 21.77 5.81 -0.33
C ASN A 162 20.76 4.66 -0.26
N PHE A 163 20.66 3.85 -1.31
CA PHE A 163 19.83 2.65 -1.31
C PHE A 163 20.38 1.61 -0.33
N ILE A 164 19.54 1.14 0.59
CA ILE A 164 19.94 0.16 1.62
C ILE A 164 19.40 -1.24 1.29
N GLY A 165 18.20 -1.32 0.72
CA GLY A 165 17.56 -2.59 0.40
C GLY A 165 16.05 -2.45 0.27
N THR A 166 15.34 -3.58 0.27
CA THR A 166 13.88 -3.63 0.17
C THR A 166 13.25 -4.34 1.37
N THR A 167 12.06 -3.92 1.76
CA THR A 167 11.29 -4.62 2.80
C THR A 167 10.95 -6.06 2.38
N ASN A 168 10.97 -6.99 3.33
CA ASN A 168 10.61 -8.39 3.14
C ASN A 168 9.08 -8.60 3.03
N THR A 169 8.65 -9.86 2.95
CA THR A 169 7.23 -10.26 2.93
C THR A 169 6.48 -9.87 4.21
N SER A 170 7.16 -9.81 5.35
CA SER A 170 6.65 -9.25 6.61
C SER A 170 6.65 -7.72 6.64
N ARG A 171 6.93 -7.06 5.50
CA ARG A 171 6.91 -5.61 5.28
C ARG A 171 7.90 -4.83 6.14
N THR A 172 9.07 -5.45 6.39
CA THR A 172 10.13 -4.86 7.21
C THR A 172 11.50 -4.99 6.55
N LEU A 173 12.40 -4.05 6.80
CA LEU A 173 13.83 -4.14 6.48
C LEU A 173 14.64 -3.94 7.76
N GLU A 174 15.56 -4.86 8.04
CA GLU A 174 16.51 -4.72 9.13
C GLU A 174 17.83 -4.14 8.61
N ILE A 175 18.27 -3.04 9.22
CA ILE A 175 19.54 -2.37 8.96
C ILE A 175 20.44 -2.61 10.18
N PRO A 176 21.32 -3.62 10.14
CA PRO A 176 22.21 -3.91 11.25
C PRO A 176 23.34 -2.88 11.33
N ASN A 177 23.97 -2.78 12.50
CA ASN A 177 25.21 -2.03 12.68
C ASN A 177 25.13 -0.55 12.26
N LEU A 178 24.00 0.11 12.52
CA LEU A 178 23.81 1.54 12.24
C LEU A 178 24.20 2.38 13.45
N ILE A 179 24.96 3.47 13.26
CA ILE A 179 25.26 4.41 14.34
C ILE A 179 23.98 5.18 14.69
N PRO A 180 23.63 5.34 15.98
CA PRO A 180 22.54 6.23 16.37
C PRO A 180 22.74 7.66 15.85
N GLY A 181 21.69 8.34 15.42
CA GLY A 181 21.81 9.69 14.89
C GLY A 181 20.56 10.21 14.20
N VAL A 182 20.70 11.33 13.50
CA VAL A 182 19.68 11.91 12.63
C VAL A 182 19.88 11.41 11.21
N TYR A 183 18.82 10.85 10.62
CA TYR A 183 18.86 10.33 9.26
C TYR A 183 17.67 10.82 8.43
N ASP A 184 17.92 11.02 7.13
CA ASP A 184 16.87 11.21 6.13
C ASP A 184 16.48 9.84 5.59
N LEU A 185 15.29 9.38 5.95
CA LEU A 185 14.75 8.10 5.53
C LEU A 185 13.76 8.33 4.39
N LYS A 186 13.98 7.69 3.25
CA LYS A 186 13.05 7.65 2.13
C LYS A 186 12.60 6.22 1.89
N ILE A 187 11.30 6.01 1.74
CA ILE A 187 10.72 4.74 1.30
C ILE A 187 10.01 4.97 -0.03
N GLU A 188 10.20 4.05 -0.97
CA GLU A 188 9.60 4.11 -2.30
C GLU A 188 9.02 2.75 -2.70
N LYS A 189 7.80 2.74 -3.24
CA LYS A 189 7.19 1.55 -3.85
C LYS A 189 6.67 1.91 -5.23
N LYS A 190 7.08 1.15 -6.23
CA LYS A 190 6.51 1.26 -7.58
C LYS A 190 5.02 0.93 -7.53
N ALA A 191 4.21 1.85 -8.03
CA ALA A 191 2.77 1.72 -8.19
C ALA A 191 2.41 1.65 -9.69
N TYR A 192 1.13 1.47 -9.97
CA TYR A 192 0.64 1.53 -11.36
C TYR A 192 0.82 2.96 -11.90
N ASN A 193 1.59 3.11 -12.98
CA ASN A 193 1.91 4.38 -13.66
C ASN A 193 2.47 5.51 -12.77
N SER A 194 2.96 5.20 -11.57
CA SER A 194 3.50 6.16 -10.60
C SER A 194 4.40 5.46 -9.58
N ASN A 195 5.05 6.24 -8.70
CA ASN A 195 5.77 5.72 -7.53
C ASN A 195 5.16 6.33 -6.26
N LEU A 196 4.90 5.50 -5.25
CA LEU A 196 4.57 5.95 -3.91
C LEU A 196 5.88 6.27 -3.20
N VAL A 197 6.02 7.50 -2.70
CA VAL A 197 7.24 7.96 -2.04
C VAL A 197 6.86 8.66 -0.74
N GLU A 198 7.56 8.30 0.34
CA GLU A 198 7.49 9.00 1.62
C GLU A 198 8.90 9.31 2.11
N GLU A 199 9.11 10.55 2.56
CA GLU A 199 10.38 11.04 3.09
C GLU A 199 10.19 11.58 4.50
N LYS A 200 11.08 11.18 5.41
CA LYS A 200 11.01 11.56 6.81
C LYS A 200 12.39 11.69 7.42
N ASN A 201 12.64 12.81 8.09
CA ASN A 201 13.78 12.95 8.98
C ASN A 201 13.49 12.19 10.30
N ILE A 202 14.37 11.26 10.67
CA ILE A 202 14.24 10.40 11.84
C ILE A 202 15.36 10.65 12.84
N VAL A 203 15.03 10.56 14.13
CA VAL A 203 16.00 10.55 15.23
C VAL A 203 16.10 9.12 15.76
N PHE A 204 17.16 8.41 15.37
CA PHE A 204 17.43 7.04 15.78
C PHE A 204 18.37 7.02 16.99
N MET A 205 17.85 6.73 18.18
CA MET A 205 18.64 6.64 19.43
C MET A 205 18.42 5.31 20.12
N ASP A 206 17.20 5.11 20.64
CA ASP A 206 16.82 3.90 21.37
C ASP A 206 15.68 3.15 20.70
N ASN A 207 14.76 3.86 20.02
CA ASN A 207 13.72 3.21 19.25
C ASN A 207 14.34 2.52 18.03
N ASN A 208 14.21 1.21 17.98
CA ASN A 208 14.74 0.37 16.92
C ASN A 208 13.73 0.09 15.81
N LYS A 209 12.47 0.53 15.91
CA LYS A 209 11.45 0.31 14.88
C LYS A 209 10.76 1.60 14.47
N ILE A 210 10.74 1.87 13.17
CA ILE A 210 10.07 3.04 12.58
C ILE A 210 9.10 2.56 11.53
N ASP A 211 7.84 2.98 11.66
CA ASP A 211 6.78 2.71 10.69
C ASP A 211 6.59 3.94 9.78
N ILE A 212 6.66 3.70 8.47
CA ILE A 212 6.42 4.71 7.43
C ILE A 212 5.46 4.09 6.40
N PRO A 213 4.15 4.31 6.57
CA PRO A 213 3.16 3.86 5.61
C PRO A 213 3.24 4.72 4.34
N LEU A 214 3.26 4.08 3.18
CA LEU A 214 3.14 4.75 1.89
C LEU A 214 1.66 5.03 1.59
N ASN A 215 1.37 6.19 1.00
CA ASN A 215 0.01 6.59 0.65
C ASN A 215 -0.53 5.86 -0.60
N GLY A 216 -0.79 4.56 -0.45
CA GLY A 216 -1.39 3.74 -1.50
C GLY A 216 -2.28 2.64 -0.95
N THR A 217 -3.02 1.99 -1.85
CA THR A 217 -3.91 0.87 -1.53
C THR A 217 -3.83 -0.23 -2.57
N LEU A 218 -4.16 -1.45 -2.15
CA LEU A 218 -4.57 -2.51 -3.06
C LEU A 218 -6.08 -2.40 -3.28
N VAL A 219 -6.55 -2.68 -4.48
CA VAL A 219 -7.96 -2.57 -4.86
C VAL A 219 -8.50 -3.91 -5.31
N THR A 220 -9.71 -4.22 -4.83
CA THR A 220 -10.54 -5.33 -5.30
C THR A 220 -11.78 -4.75 -5.99
N VAL A 221 -12.05 -5.20 -7.22
CA VAL A 221 -13.24 -4.81 -7.98
C VAL A 221 -14.29 -5.90 -7.90
N LYS A 222 -15.55 -5.51 -7.70
CA LYS A 222 -16.70 -6.40 -7.73
C LYS A 222 -17.75 -5.86 -8.71
N SER A 223 -18.34 -6.75 -9.49
CA SER A 223 -19.44 -6.45 -10.40
C SER A 223 -20.20 -7.74 -10.73
N SER A 224 -21.46 -7.62 -11.15
CA SER A 224 -22.18 -8.72 -11.80
C SER A 224 -21.62 -9.07 -13.18
N PHE A 225 -20.75 -8.23 -13.73
CA PHE A 225 -20.01 -8.44 -14.97
C PHE A 225 -18.59 -8.96 -14.71
N ASP A 226 -18.50 -10.07 -14.00
CA ASP A 226 -17.26 -10.65 -13.49
C ASP A 226 -16.29 -11.12 -14.60
N ASP A 227 -16.81 -11.38 -15.80
CA ASP A 227 -16.12 -11.80 -17.01
C ASP A 227 -15.49 -10.67 -17.83
N SER A 228 -15.80 -9.42 -17.47
CA SER A 228 -15.41 -8.20 -18.20
C SER A 228 -14.01 -7.69 -17.82
N ASN A 229 -13.33 -7.02 -18.74
CA ASN A 229 -12.01 -6.46 -18.52
C ASN A 229 -12.10 -5.18 -17.69
N VAL A 230 -11.16 -5.03 -16.74
CA VAL A 230 -10.95 -3.80 -15.98
C VAL A 230 -9.97 -2.91 -16.73
N TYR A 231 -10.29 -1.64 -16.84
CA TYR A 231 -9.45 -0.61 -17.44
C TYR A 231 -8.96 0.34 -16.36
N ILE A 232 -7.68 0.70 -16.41
CA ILE A 232 -7.04 1.62 -15.47
C ILE A 232 -6.66 2.87 -16.25
N ASN A 233 -7.20 4.03 -15.88
CA ASN A 233 -6.99 5.28 -16.61
C ASN A 233 -7.29 5.19 -18.12
N GLY A 234 -8.22 4.31 -18.51
CA GLY A 234 -8.61 4.08 -19.91
C GLY A 234 -7.74 3.06 -20.66
N GLU A 235 -6.67 2.53 -20.06
CA GLU A 235 -5.86 1.45 -20.64
C GLU A 235 -6.36 0.09 -20.15
N ASP A 236 -6.41 -0.91 -21.04
CA ASP A 236 -6.81 -2.28 -20.67
C ASP A 236 -5.78 -2.88 -19.72
N SER A 237 -6.20 -3.29 -18.52
CA SER A 237 -5.31 -3.92 -17.55
C SER A 237 -4.93 -5.36 -17.93
N GLY A 238 -5.70 -5.99 -18.83
CA GLY A 238 -5.62 -7.43 -19.12
C GLY A 238 -6.17 -8.32 -18.01
N ILE A 239 -6.76 -7.73 -16.96
CA ILE A 239 -7.32 -8.43 -15.80
C ILE A 239 -8.84 -8.32 -15.85
N LYS A 240 -9.51 -9.46 -15.64
CA LYS A 240 -10.97 -9.52 -15.54
C LYS A 240 -11.44 -9.15 -14.15
N VAL A 241 -12.66 -8.63 -14.02
CA VAL A 241 -13.27 -8.28 -12.72
C VAL A 241 -13.13 -9.41 -11.70
N LYS A 242 -13.47 -10.65 -12.06
CA LYS A 242 -13.38 -11.81 -11.15
C LYS A 242 -11.97 -12.08 -10.59
N ASP A 243 -10.94 -11.65 -11.31
CA ASP A 243 -9.52 -11.86 -11.01
C ASP A 243 -8.86 -10.58 -10.45
N PHE A 244 -9.56 -9.44 -10.47
CA PHE A 244 -9.07 -8.16 -9.95
C PHE A 244 -9.23 -8.09 -8.43
N LYS A 245 -8.39 -8.85 -7.72
CA LYS A 245 -8.37 -8.95 -6.26
C LYS A 245 -7.01 -8.51 -5.72
N ASP A 246 -7.02 -7.56 -4.79
CA ASP A 246 -5.83 -6.99 -4.17
C ASP A 246 -4.77 -6.51 -5.19
N VAL A 247 -5.22 -5.96 -6.32
CA VAL A 247 -4.36 -5.45 -7.39
C VAL A 247 -3.82 -4.07 -6.99
N GLY A 248 -2.55 -3.81 -7.31
CA GLY A 248 -1.92 -2.51 -7.06
C GLY A 248 -0.42 -2.64 -6.72
N PRO A 249 0.14 -1.69 -5.95
CA PRO A 249 -0.55 -0.60 -5.27
C PRO A 249 -0.93 0.56 -6.19
N PHE A 250 -1.99 1.27 -5.81
CA PHE A 250 -2.47 2.50 -6.44
C PHE A 250 -2.37 3.68 -5.46
N PRO A 251 -2.07 4.90 -5.94
CA PRO A 251 -2.20 6.12 -5.13
C PRO A 251 -3.63 6.32 -4.65
N LYS A 252 -3.78 6.87 -3.44
CA LYS A 252 -5.09 7.19 -2.82
C LYS A 252 -5.55 8.63 -3.05
N ASP A 253 -4.87 9.36 -3.92
CA ASP A 253 -5.08 10.79 -4.17
C ASP A 253 -6.15 11.08 -5.24
N GLY A 254 -6.87 10.06 -5.71
CA GLY A 254 -7.86 10.19 -6.78
C GLY A 254 -7.24 10.38 -8.17
N SER A 255 -5.92 10.25 -8.34
CA SER A 255 -5.25 10.39 -9.64
C SER A 255 -5.49 9.22 -10.58
N THR A 256 -5.91 8.07 -10.04
CA THR A 256 -6.21 6.84 -10.78
C THR A 256 -7.69 6.52 -10.73
N TYR A 257 -8.28 6.14 -11.87
CA TYR A 257 -9.66 5.64 -11.95
C TYR A 257 -9.74 4.28 -12.65
N LEU A 258 -10.79 3.55 -12.30
CA LEU A 258 -11.18 2.28 -12.91
C LEU A 258 -12.46 2.44 -13.72
N THR A 259 -12.54 1.70 -14.82
CA THR A 259 -13.77 1.47 -15.60
C THR A 259 -13.83 0.00 -15.99
N ILE A 260 -15.02 -0.51 -16.28
CA ILE A 260 -15.19 -1.81 -16.94
C ILE A 260 -15.88 -1.60 -18.29
N LYS A 261 -15.48 -2.40 -19.28
CA LYS A 261 -16.15 -2.48 -20.58
C LYS A 261 -16.85 -3.81 -20.71
N CYS A 262 -18.15 -3.78 -20.93
CA CYS A 262 -18.98 -4.96 -20.89
C CYS A 262 -19.64 -5.21 -22.24
N ASN A 263 -19.48 -6.43 -22.74
CA ASN A 263 -20.18 -6.89 -23.94
C ASN A 263 -21.56 -7.41 -23.55
N THR A 264 -22.60 -6.71 -23.98
CA THR A 264 -23.99 -7.12 -23.79
C THR A 264 -24.59 -7.59 -25.13
N PRO A 265 -25.74 -8.28 -25.12
CA PRO A 265 -26.39 -8.71 -26.37
C PRO A 265 -26.79 -7.58 -27.33
N TRP A 266 -26.87 -6.35 -26.83
CA TRP A 266 -27.32 -5.16 -27.57
C TRP A 266 -26.21 -4.12 -27.77
N GLY A 267 -24.99 -4.37 -27.29
CA GLY A 267 -23.84 -3.50 -27.53
C GLY A 267 -22.76 -3.54 -26.45
N GLU A 268 -21.68 -2.81 -26.68
CA GLU A 268 -20.67 -2.53 -25.66
C GLU A 268 -21.17 -1.40 -24.75
N ILE A 269 -21.08 -1.59 -23.44
CA ILE A 269 -21.42 -0.58 -22.44
C ILE A 269 -20.20 -0.34 -21.55
N ASP A 270 -19.86 0.93 -21.37
CA ASP A 270 -18.81 1.39 -20.48
C ASP A 270 -19.43 1.79 -19.14
N SER A 271 -18.77 1.42 -18.04
CA SER A 271 -19.14 1.96 -16.73
C SER A 271 -18.76 3.43 -16.60
N GLN A 272 -19.36 4.10 -15.62
CA GLN A 272 -18.80 5.36 -15.11
C GLN A 272 -17.38 5.15 -14.56
N LYS A 273 -16.65 6.26 -14.39
CA LYS A 273 -15.31 6.25 -13.78
C LYS A 273 -15.43 6.13 -12.27
N PHE A 274 -14.65 5.22 -11.69
CA PHE A 274 -14.52 5.06 -10.24
C PHE A 274 -13.10 5.43 -9.82
N TYR A 275 -12.96 6.56 -9.13
CA TYR A 275 -11.65 7.04 -8.67
C TYR A 275 -11.18 6.26 -7.45
N ILE A 276 -9.89 5.90 -7.43
CA ILE A 276 -9.26 5.17 -6.32
C ILE A 276 -8.89 6.17 -5.23
N GLU A 277 -9.49 5.97 -4.06
CA GLU A 277 -9.26 6.74 -2.85
C GLU A 277 -9.00 5.78 -1.67
N ASP A 278 -9.59 6.03 -0.50
CA ASP A 278 -9.35 5.23 0.71
C ASP A 278 -10.06 3.87 0.75
N HIS A 279 -11.02 3.64 -0.13
CA HIS A 279 -11.82 2.43 -0.13
C HIS A 279 -11.16 1.31 -0.96
N PRO A 280 -10.74 0.19 -0.34
CA PRO A 280 -10.04 -0.89 -1.04
C PRO A 280 -10.97 -1.75 -1.89
N GLU A 281 -12.29 -1.62 -1.73
CA GLU A 281 -13.29 -2.38 -2.46
C GLU A 281 -14.17 -1.43 -3.28
N ILE A 282 -14.21 -1.66 -4.59
CA ILE A 282 -14.99 -0.86 -5.53
C ILE A 282 -16.06 -1.76 -6.15
N ASN A 283 -17.32 -1.46 -5.84
CA ASN A 283 -18.47 -2.12 -6.45
C ASN A 283 -18.88 -1.32 -7.70
N ILE A 284 -18.67 -1.90 -8.87
CA ILE A 284 -19.01 -1.29 -10.15
C ILE A 284 -20.34 -1.86 -10.63
N GLU A 285 -21.36 -1.00 -10.57
CA GLU A 285 -22.68 -1.25 -11.15
C GLU A 285 -22.77 -0.60 -12.53
N LEU A 286 -23.52 -1.24 -13.43
CA LEU A 286 -23.77 -0.76 -14.79
C LEU A 286 -25.24 -0.40 -14.93
N ASP A 287 -25.49 0.80 -15.46
CA ASP A 287 -26.83 1.17 -15.89
C ASP A 287 -27.10 0.57 -17.28
N LEU A 288 -27.98 -0.42 -17.32
CA LEU A 288 -28.39 -1.12 -18.54
C LEU A 288 -29.64 -0.48 -19.17
N LYS A 289 -29.95 0.78 -18.89
CA LYS A 289 -31.11 1.48 -19.47
C LYS A 289 -30.71 2.39 -20.63
N ASP A 290 -29.85 1.90 -21.53
CA ASP A 290 -29.53 2.64 -22.75
C ASP A 290 -30.77 2.77 -23.67
N THR A 291 -30.67 3.67 -24.65
CA THR A 291 -31.79 3.97 -25.57
C THR A 291 -32.16 2.78 -26.46
N ILE A 292 -31.18 1.96 -26.87
CA ILE A 292 -31.39 0.81 -27.76
C ILE A 292 -32.18 -0.28 -27.01
N ILE A 293 -31.78 -0.59 -25.78
CA ILE A 293 -32.47 -1.55 -24.91
C ILE A 293 -33.88 -1.07 -24.60
N LYS A 294 -34.02 0.22 -24.29
CA LYS A 294 -35.31 0.82 -24.00
C LYS A 294 -36.29 0.60 -25.15
N GLU A 295 -35.87 0.87 -26.39
CA GLU A 295 -36.70 0.67 -27.57
C GLU A 295 -37.09 -0.81 -27.76
N ASP A 296 -36.15 -1.75 -27.57
CA ASP A 296 -36.41 -3.19 -27.69
C ASP A 296 -37.38 -3.71 -26.62
N VAL A 297 -37.17 -3.34 -25.35
CA VAL A 297 -38.07 -3.67 -24.24
C VAL A 297 -39.46 -3.08 -24.47
N GLU A 298 -39.55 -1.81 -24.87
CA GLU A 298 -40.82 -1.15 -25.14
C GLU A 298 -41.62 -1.88 -26.24
N LYS A 299 -40.93 -2.29 -27.31
CA LYS A 299 -41.55 -3.05 -28.40
C LYS A 299 -42.11 -4.38 -27.88
N VAL A 300 -41.31 -5.16 -27.15
CA VAL A 300 -41.72 -6.46 -26.63
C VAL A 300 -42.91 -6.34 -25.68
N VAL A 301 -42.91 -5.35 -24.78
CA VAL A 301 -44.00 -5.09 -23.84
C VAL A 301 -45.27 -4.65 -24.55
N LYS A 302 -45.19 -3.73 -25.52
CA LYS A 302 -46.35 -3.29 -26.32
C LYS A 302 -46.97 -4.46 -27.09
N GLU A 303 -46.15 -5.30 -27.72
CA GLU A 303 -46.62 -6.50 -28.42
C GLU A 303 -47.26 -7.51 -27.48
N PHE A 304 -46.64 -7.77 -26.31
CA PHE A 304 -47.17 -8.69 -25.31
C PHE A 304 -48.56 -8.27 -24.85
N TYR A 305 -48.73 -7.04 -24.32
CA TYR A 305 -50.04 -6.60 -23.83
C TYR A 305 -51.08 -6.50 -24.94
N SER A 306 -50.73 -5.99 -26.13
CA SER A 306 -51.67 -5.96 -27.26
C SER A 306 -52.17 -7.36 -27.62
N SER A 307 -51.26 -8.34 -27.62
CA SER A 307 -51.59 -9.74 -27.88
C SER A 307 -52.38 -10.41 -26.77
N VAL A 308 -52.18 -10.02 -25.49
CA VAL A 308 -53.01 -10.48 -24.36
C VAL A 308 -54.46 -10.05 -24.57
N PHE A 309 -54.69 -8.77 -24.88
CA PHE A 309 -56.05 -8.27 -25.09
C PHE A 309 -56.69 -8.87 -26.36
N GLN A 310 -55.91 -9.09 -27.42
CA GLN A 310 -56.37 -9.83 -28.59
C GLN A 310 -56.79 -11.25 -28.25
N ALA A 311 -55.95 -12.00 -27.53
CA ALA A 311 -56.19 -13.39 -27.11
C ALA A 311 -57.48 -13.52 -26.26
N LEU A 312 -57.82 -12.49 -25.48
CA LEU A 312 -59.07 -12.47 -24.72
C LEU A 312 -60.30 -12.30 -25.59
N ASN A 313 -60.22 -11.47 -26.64
CA ASN A 313 -61.33 -11.25 -27.55
C ASN A 313 -61.52 -12.43 -28.53
N SER A 314 -60.42 -13.05 -28.96
CA SER A 314 -60.39 -14.22 -29.85
C SER A 314 -60.60 -15.55 -29.12
N GLU A 315 -60.45 -15.57 -27.78
CA GLU A 315 -60.53 -16.78 -26.96
C GLU A 315 -59.46 -17.83 -27.34
N ASP A 316 -58.27 -17.37 -27.72
CA ASP A 316 -57.12 -18.23 -28.02
C ASP A 316 -55.87 -17.77 -27.29
N LYS A 317 -55.47 -18.51 -26.25
CA LYS A 317 -54.24 -18.24 -25.49
C LYS A 317 -52.97 -18.24 -26.35
N ASN A 318 -53.00 -18.93 -27.50
CA ASN A 318 -51.85 -19.00 -28.40
C ASN A 318 -51.58 -17.67 -29.12
N ASP A 319 -52.56 -16.76 -29.13
CA ASP A 319 -52.37 -15.40 -29.64
C ASP A 319 -51.41 -14.58 -28.77
N ILE A 320 -51.22 -14.94 -27.49
CA ILE A 320 -50.30 -14.23 -26.58
C ILE A 320 -48.86 -14.41 -27.06
N ARG A 321 -48.22 -13.30 -27.45
CA ARG A 321 -46.85 -13.23 -27.97
C ARG A 321 -45.85 -12.88 -26.88
N ASN A 322 -44.57 -13.19 -27.12
CA ASN A 322 -43.44 -12.81 -26.27
C ASN A 322 -43.55 -13.27 -24.79
N ALA A 323 -44.25 -14.38 -24.53
CA ALA A 323 -44.41 -14.94 -23.19
C ALA A 323 -44.15 -16.45 -23.18
N LYS A 324 -43.70 -16.98 -22.02
CA LYS A 324 -43.64 -18.44 -21.78
C LYS A 324 -45.04 -19.03 -21.65
N ASP A 325 -45.22 -20.30 -21.99
CA ASP A 325 -46.54 -20.94 -21.99
C ASP A 325 -47.20 -20.93 -20.60
N GLU A 326 -46.43 -21.07 -19.52
CA GLU A 326 -46.93 -20.93 -18.14
C GLU A 326 -47.58 -19.56 -17.87
N VAL A 327 -47.01 -18.49 -18.43
CA VAL A 327 -47.57 -17.13 -18.32
C VAL A 327 -48.87 -17.03 -19.10
N LYS A 328 -48.89 -17.58 -20.33
CA LYS A 328 -50.11 -17.61 -21.15
C LYS A 328 -51.23 -18.34 -20.44
N ASP A 329 -50.91 -19.49 -19.84
CA ASP A 329 -51.85 -20.30 -19.08
C ASP A 329 -52.37 -19.56 -17.84
N ASN A 330 -51.49 -18.92 -17.07
CA ASN A 330 -51.90 -18.17 -15.88
C ASN A 330 -52.84 -17.00 -16.25
N ILE A 331 -52.45 -16.20 -17.24
CA ILE A 331 -53.25 -15.07 -17.73
C ILE A 331 -54.62 -15.57 -18.23
N TYR A 332 -54.62 -16.61 -19.06
CA TYR A 332 -55.83 -17.13 -19.66
C TYR A 332 -56.76 -17.78 -18.65
N ASN A 333 -56.23 -18.57 -17.70
CA ASN A 333 -57.01 -19.24 -16.65
C ASN A 333 -57.61 -18.26 -15.64
N THR A 334 -56.85 -17.25 -15.21
CA THR A 334 -57.34 -16.20 -14.30
C THR A 334 -58.53 -15.46 -14.88
N LEU A 335 -58.59 -15.36 -16.21
CA LEU A 335 -59.65 -14.65 -16.90
C LEU A 335 -60.80 -15.58 -17.28
N SER A 336 -60.55 -16.80 -17.80
CA SER A 336 -61.59 -17.78 -18.16
C SER A 336 -62.50 -18.17 -16.99
N GLN A 337 -61.97 -18.22 -15.76
CA GLN A 337 -62.73 -18.50 -14.54
C GLN A 337 -63.80 -17.44 -14.20
N LYS A 338 -63.75 -16.24 -14.79
CA LYS A 338 -64.69 -15.13 -14.51
C LYS A 338 -65.80 -14.95 -15.56
N TYR A 339 -65.76 -15.66 -16.70
CA TYR A 339 -66.76 -15.54 -17.77
C TYR A 339 -67.75 -16.70 -17.75
N PHE A 340 -68.64 -16.76 -16.76
CA PHE A 340 -69.60 -17.86 -16.72
C PHE A 340 -70.82 -17.64 -17.65
N LEU A 341 -71.16 -16.40 -18.05
CA LEU A 341 -72.44 -16.14 -18.76
C LEU A 341 -72.43 -15.17 -19.96
N LEU A 342 -71.53 -14.17 -20.09
CA LEU A 342 -71.57 -13.19 -21.19
C LEU A 342 -70.18 -12.73 -21.68
N LYS A 343 -70.04 -12.53 -23.00
CA LYS A 343 -68.79 -12.16 -23.68
C LYS A 343 -68.44 -10.68 -23.45
N ASN A 344 -67.31 -10.42 -22.81
CA ASN A 344 -66.72 -9.08 -22.77
C ASN A 344 -65.78 -8.89 -23.95
N ASP A 345 -65.69 -7.66 -24.42
CA ASP A 345 -64.73 -7.20 -25.42
C ASP A 345 -63.81 -6.18 -24.76
N TYR A 346 -62.51 -6.34 -24.93
CA TYR A 346 -61.49 -5.51 -24.32
C TYR A 346 -60.77 -4.67 -25.36
N ASP A 347 -60.63 -3.38 -25.10
CA ASP A 347 -60.01 -2.42 -26.02
C ASP A 347 -58.95 -1.59 -25.29
N ILE A 348 -57.67 -1.78 -25.66
CA ILE A 348 -56.57 -1.01 -25.06
C ILE A 348 -56.67 0.43 -25.56
N SER A 349 -56.86 1.36 -24.62
CA SER A 349 -56.92 2.79 -24.91
C SER A 349 -55.56 3.45 -24.81
N ASP A 350 -54.72 3.02 -23.86
CA ASP A 350 -53.37 3.53 -23.68
C ASP A 350 -52.48 2.52 -22.95
N LEU A 351 -51.17 2.55 -23.24
CA LEU A 351 -50.16 1.72 -22.60
C LEU A 351 -48.92 2.57 -22.32
N LYS A 352 -48.66 2.85 -21.04
CA LYS A 352 -47.52 3.64 -20.59
C LYS A 352 -46.49 2.76 -19.91
N ILE A 353 -45.25 2.81 -20.40
CA ILE A 353 -44.10 2.10 -19.84
C ILE A 353 -43.26 3.10 -19.05
N LYS A 354 -43.13 2.89 -17.73
CA LYS A 354 -42.41 3.79 -16.83
C LYS A 354 -40.97 3.31 -16.62
N MET A 355 -40.12 3.48 -17.63
CA MET A 355 -38.74 2.96 -17.63
C MET A 355 -37.87 3.52 -16.49
N GLU A 356 -38.16 4.73 -16.03
CA GLU A 356 -37.55 5.33 -14.85
C GLU A 356 -37.79 4.49 -13.58
N ASN A 357 -38.97 3.85 -13.48
CA ASN A 357 -39.35 3.00 -12.35
C ASN A 357 -39.08 1.51 -12.60
N SER A 358 -38.58 1.15 -13.77
CA SER A 358 -38.21 -0.21 -14.14
C SER A 358 -36.77 -0.52 -13.72
N SER A 359 -36.38 -1.79 -13.66
CA SER A 359 -34.98 -2.22 -13.49
C SER A 359 -34.58 -3.22 -14.58
N ILE A 360 -33.30 -3.18 -14.96
CA ILE A 360 -32.66 -4.15 -15.86
C ILE A 360 -31.33 -4.50 -15.23
N GLU A 361 -31.14 -5.79 -14.95
CA GLU A 361 -29.99 -6.29 -14.20
C GLU A 361 -29.45 -7.56 -14.87
N ARG A 362 -28.18 -7.88 -14.61
CA ARG A 362 -27.56 -9.16 -14.99
C ARG A 362 -27.34 -9.98 -13.72
N ASN A 363 -27.94 -11.16 -13.67
CA ASN A 363 -27.82 -12.09 -12.56
C ASN A 363 -27.34 -13.46 -13.06
N HIS A 364 -26.17 -13.91 -12.59
CA HIS A 364 -25.53 -15.17 -13.02
C HIS A 364 -25.49 -15.37 -14.55
N GLY A 365 -25.17 -14.31 -15.31
CA GLY A 365 -25.10 -14.36 -16.76
C GLY A 365 -26.43 -14.18 -17.50
N VAL A 366 -27.55 -14.15 -16.79
CA VAL A 366 -28.89 -13.94 -17.35
C VAL A 366 -29.30 -12.48 -17.17
N TYR A 367 -29.81 -11.85 -18.23
CA TYR A 367 -30.38 -10.51 -18.13
C TYR A 367 -31.85 -10.61 -17.76
N GLU A 368 -32.22 -9.93 -16.68
CA GLU A 368 -33.58 -9.90 -16.14
C GLU A 368 -34.05 -8.45 -16.09
N ALA A 369 -35.33 -8.24 -16.39
CA ALA A 369 -35.96 -6.93 -16.33
C ALA A 369 -37.25 -7.00 -15.52
N SER A 370 -37.48 -5.98 -14.69
CA SER A 370 -38.77 -5.73 -14.05
C SER A 370 -39.31 -4.41 -14.58
N ILE A 371 -40.33 -4.51 -15.42
CA ILE A 371 -40.90 -3.37 -16.15
C ILE A 371 -42.21 -2.95 -15.51
N VAL A 372 -42.31 -1.66 -15.17
CA VAL A 372 -43.55 -1.07 -14.66
C VAL A 372 -44.42 -0.62 -15.83
N VAL A 373 -45.59 -1.25 -15.97
CA VAL A 373 -46.52 -0.98 -17.07
C VAL A 373 -47.86 -0.53 -16.53
N ASN A 374 -48.37 0.57 -17.07
CA ASN A 374 -49.71 1.05 -16.84
C ASN A 374 -50.55 0.83 -18.10
N VAL A 375 -51.66 0.11 -17.96
CA VAL A 375 -52.57 -0.22 -19.05
C VAL A 375 -53.92 0.42 -18.76
N SER A 376 -54.35 1.30 -19.65
CA SER A 376 -55.71 1.84 -19.68
C SER A 376 -56.50 1.13 -20.75
N TYR A 377 -57.67 0.60 -20.41
CA TYR A 377 -58.47 -0.18 -21.33
C TYR A 377 -59.97 -0.02 -21.07
N LYS A 378 -60.78 -0.30 -22.09
CA LYS A 378 -62.23 -0.34 -21.97
C LYS A 378 -62.71 -1.77 -21.99
N ILE A 379 -63.63 -2.08 -21.10
CA ILE A 379 -64.39 -3.33 -21.11
C ILE A 379 -65.76 -3.00 -21.70
N LYS A 380 -66.24 -3.80 -22.64
CA LYS A 380 -67.58 -3.70 -23.21
C LYS A 380 -68.31 -5.03 -23.04
N LYS A 381 -69.49 -5.00 -22.42
CA LYS A 381 -70.37 -6.17 -22.32
C LYS A 381 -71.24 -6.26 -23.57
N LYS A 382 -71.16 -7.37 -24.30
CA LYS A 382 -71.97 -7.62 -25.49
C LYS A 382 -73.07 -8.63 -25.21
N ILE A 383 -74.30 -8.29 -25.57
CA ILE A 383 -75.44 -9.22 -25.59
C ILE A 383 -75.96 -9.26 -27.02
N LEU A 384 -75.93 -10.44 -27.66
CA LEU A 384 -76.35 -10.64 -29.05
C LEU A 384 -75.67 -9.68 -30.05
N GLY A 385 -74.40 -9.33 -29.82
CA GLY A 385 -73.62 -8.43 -30.68
C GLY A 385 -73.86 -6.94 -30.46
N ILE A 386 -74.70 -6.55 -29.49
CA ILE A 386 -74.96 -5.16 -29.12
C ILE A 386 -74.19 -4.82 -27.84
N ASP A 387 -73.49 -3.68 -27.83
CA ASP A 387 -72.80 -3.14 -26.65
C ASP A 387 -73.84 -2.64 -25.63
N VAL A 388 -73.87 -3.25 -24.43
CA VAL A 388 -74.87 -2.95 -23.39
C VAL A 388 -74.30 -2.11 -22.25
N LYS A 389 -73.02 -2.31 -21.91
CA LYS A 389 -72.31 -1.58 -20.85
C LYS A 389 -70.86 -1.41 -21.27
N SER A 390 -70.28 -0.25 -20.98
CA SER A 390 -68.84 -0.04 -21.14
C SER A 390 -68.27 0.70 -19.95
N GLU A 391 -67.08 0.30 -19.51
CA GLU A 391 -66.35 0.90 -18.40
C GLU A 391 -64.88 1.06 -18.78
N SER A 392 -64.28 2.18 -18.36
CA SER A 392 -62.85 2.43 -18.55
C SER A 392 -62.11 2.04 -17.28
N MET A 393 -61.08 1.22 -17.43
CA MET A 393 -60.26 0.69 -16.34
C MET A 393 -58.81 1.10 -16.53
N GLU A 394 -58.11 1.25 -15.42
CA GLU A 394 -56.67 1.48 -15.39
C GLU A 394 -56.03 0.49 -14.42
N LYS A 395 -54.95 -0.18 -14.86
CA LYS A 395 -54.20 -1.14 -14.04
C LYS A 395 -52.70 -0.94 -14.19
N ASN A 396 -51.99 -1.13 -13.08
CA ASN A 396 -50.54 -1.18 -13.05
C ASN A 396 -50.10 -2.63 -12.89
N PHE A 397 -49.06 -3.00 -13.62
CA PHE A 397 -48.46 -4.33 -13.59
C PHE A 397 -46.94 -4.22 -13.44
N PHE A 398 -46.38 -5.18 -12.70
CA PHE A 398 -44.95 -5.46 -12.72
C PHE A 398 -44.71 -6.65 -13.65
N THR A 399 -44.10 -6.38 -14.79
CA THR A 399 -43.85 -7.36 -15.84
C THR A 399 -42.41 -7.82 -15.76
N ASN A 400 -42.20 -9.09 -15.41
CA ASN A 400 -40.86 -9.65 -15.33
C ASN A 400 -40.49 -10.34 -16.64
N MET A 401 -39.31 -9.99 -17.16
CA MET A 401 -38.81 -10.45 -18.46
C MET A 401 -37.40 -11.02 -18.31
N LYS A 402 -37.05 -12.00 -19.13
CA LYS A 402 -35.67 -12.50 -19.29
C LYS A 402 -35.23 -12.39 -20.73
N TYR A 403 -33.96 -12.09 -20.94
CA TYR A 403 -33.35 -12.14 -22.26
C TYR A 403 -32.88 -13.57 -22.54
N GLU A 404 -33.56 -14.26 -23.44
CA GLU A 404 -33.30 -15.66 -23.78
C GLU A 404 -33.30 -15.81 -25.30
N ASN A 405 -32.30 -16.50 -25.86
CA ASN A 405 -32.20 -16.78 -27.30
C ASN A 405 -32.29 -15.52 -28.20
N GLY A 406 -31.68 -14.41 -27.77
CA GLY A 406 -31.61 -13.18 -28.57
C GLY A 406 -32.87 -12.32 -28.54
N LYS A 407 -33.78 -12.53 -27.58
CA LYS A 407 -34.98 -11.69 -27.41
C LYS A 407 -35.44 -11.66 -25.95
N TRP A 408 -36.14 -10.59 -25.57
CA TRP A 408 -36.84 -10.55 -24.29
C TRP A 408 -38.12 -11.40 -24.32
N ILE A 409 -38.36 -12.13 -23.23
CA ILE A 409 -39.55 -12.94 -23.02
C ILE A 409 -40.12 -12.66 -21.64
N VAL A 410 -41.44 -12.39 -21.59
CA VAL A 410 -42.20 -12.27 -20.35
C VAL A 410 -42.32 -13.65 -19.71
N TYR A 411 -41.87 -13.77 -18.46
CA TYR A 411 -41.95 -15.02 -17.69
C TYR A 411 -42.84 -14.89 -16.45
N ASN A 412 -43.23 -13.68 -16.07
CA ASN A 412 -44.20 -13.45 -15.01
C ASN A 412 -44.84 -12.07 -15.14
N VAL A 413 -46.10 -11.94 -14.70
CA VAL A 413 -46.77 -10.67 -14.48
C VAL A 413 -47.37 -10.71 -13.08
N GLN A 414 -46.87 -9.87 -12.18
CA GLN A 414 -47.30 -9.91 -10.78
C GLN A 414 -48.76 -9.50 -10.63
N ASP A 415 -49.51 -10.26 -9.81
CA ASP A 415 -50.91 -10.04 -9.46
C ASP A 415 -51.83 -9.75 -10.66
N PHE A 416 -51.55 -10.42 -11.79
CA PHE A 416 -52.30 -10.19 -13.02
C PHE A 416 -53.78 -10.48 -12.80
N SER A 417 -54.59 -9.42 -12.88
CA SER A 417 -56.03 -9.51 -12.80
C SER A 417 -56.66 -8.36 -13.58
N LEU A 418 -57.61 -8.71 -14.43
CA LEU A 418 -58.52 -7.73 -15.03
C LEU A 418 -59.86 -7.86 -14.30
N PRO A 419 -60.37 -6.78 -13.68
CA PRO A 419 -61.75 -6.75 -13.22
C PRO A 419 -62.70 -7.10 -14.37
N GLY A 420 -63.73 -7.89 -14.07
CA GLY A 420 -64.85 -8.11 -14.99
C GLY A 420 -65.94 -7.07 -14.71
N LEU A 421 -66.82 -6.84 -15.69
CA LEU A 421 -68.08 -6.16 -15.43
C LEU A 421 -68.95 -7.10 -14.59
N GLU A 422 -69.11 -6.80 -13.29
CA GLU A 422 -70.00 -7.56 -12.42
C GLU A 422 -71.44 -7.48 -12.95
N GLU A 423 -72.14 -8.61 -12.89
CA GLU A 423 -73.59 -8.66 -13.02
C GLU A 423 -74.18 -8.16 -11.71
N GLU A 424 -74.79 -6.97 -11.73
CA GLU A 424 -75.74 -6.57 -10.70
C GLU A 424 -77.01 -7.42 -10.79
#